data_AF-A0A397TXG3-F1
#
_entry.id   AF-A0A397TXG3-F1
#
_cell.length_a   1.000
_cell.length_b   1.000
_cell.length_c   1.000
_cell.angle_alpha   90.00
_cell.angle_beta   90.00
_cell.angle_gamma   90.00
#
_symmetry.space_group_name_H-M   'P 1'
#
loop_
_entity.id
_entity.type
_entity.pdbx_description
1 polymer ?
#
loop_
_entity_poly.entity_id
_entity_poly.type
_entity_poly.pdbx_seq_one_letter_code
_entity_poly.pdbx_strand_id
1 'polypeptide(L)'
;MSKLLIVEGNAEGTSANTKQKSVATAKDTSAQIIEELDSLHLETPPETVDSLRAYEKDTGEAQRFLDRMGNNFRWPTSMPQNTRDQVFWVFTDIDITEDDQEYALNCIYFYNSLDKGLFDEHKQDWVLVYKQSVVEYGEKKSNKQRLDLDREMPGALYLPVDSLLREEFLNPKIPAARAVLSQRSADGGEYMV
;
A
#
# COMPACT_ATOMS: atom_id res chain seq x y z
N MET A 1 17.93 32.74 -80.46
CA MET A 1 19.35 32.79 -80.06
C MET A 1 19.41 33.10 -78.57
N SER A 2 20.07 32.22 -77.81
CA SER A 2 20.89 32.39 -76.58
C SER A 2 20.74 33.70 -75.77
N LYS A 3 20.80 33.75 -74.42
CA LYS A 3 21.56 32.96 -73.44
C LYS A 3 21.11 33.35 -72.01
N LEU A 4 21.29 32.41 -71.08
CA LEU A 4 21.15 32.49 -69.62
C LEU A 4 22.18 33.45 -68.97
N LEU A 5 21.83 34.08 -67.83
CA LEU A 5 22.76 34.32 -66.70
C LEU A 5 22.02 34.62 -65.39
N ILE A 6 22.34 33.84 -64.36
CA ILE A 6 21.90 33.93 -62.96
C ILE A 6 22.86 34.84 -62.18
N VAL A 7 22.34 35.66 -61.24
CA VAL A 7 23.07 36.09 -60.03
C VAL A 7 22.09 36.17 -58.84
N GLU A 8 22.51 35.58 -57.72
CA GLU A 8 21.87 35.50 -56.40
C GLU A 8 21.82 36.86 -55.65
N GLY A 9 20.94 36.97 -54.65
CA GLY A 9 21.00 38.07 -53.66
C GLY A 9 19.80 38.16 -52.71
N ASN A 10 19.96 37.59 -51.51
CA ASN A 10 19.21 37.73 -50.25
C ASN A 10 18.31 38.97 -50.03
N ALA A 11 17.13 38.78 -49.42
CA ALA A 11 16.81 39.23 -48.04
C ALA A 11 15.32 39.11 -47.66
N GLU A 12 15.09 38.44 -46.52
CA GLU A 12 14.15 38.74 -45.43
C GLU A 12 12.61 38.78 -45.62
N GLY A 13 11.92 38.00 -44.77
CA GLY A 13 10.49 38.20 -44.48
C GLY A 13 9.75 36.98 -43.88
N THR A 14 10.00 36.68 -42.60
CA THR A 14 9.02 36.43 -41.52
C THR A 14 7.69 35.72 -41.83
N SER A 15 7.13 34.79 -41.04
CA SER A 15 7.53 33.93 -39.91
C SER A 15 6.31 33.01 -39.72
N ALA A 16 6.53 31.71 -39.66
CA ALA A 16 5.54 30.76 -39.19
C ALA A 16 5.47 30.85 -37.66
N ASN A 17 4.29 31.08 -37.10
CA ASN A 17 4.09 30.86 -35.67
C ASN A 17 2.65 30.45 -35.42
N THR A 18 2.47 29.26 -34.86
CA THR A 18 1.46 28.87 -33.85
C THR A 18 1.28 27.36 -33.92
N LYS A 19 1.95 26.62 -33.02
CA LYS A 19 1.46 25.38 -32.37
C LYS A 19 2.56 24.77 -31.46
N GLN A 20 2.97 25.50 -30.43
CA GLN A 20 3.73 24.94 -29.31
C GLN A 20 3.38 25.74 -28.04
N LYS A 21 2.23 25.48 -27.43
CA LYS A 21 1.91 26.07 -26.11
C LYS A 21 1.04 25.21 -25.18
N SER A 22 0.70 23.98 -25.53
CA SER A 22 -0.20 23.16 -24.70
C SER A 22 0.47 22.01 -23.94
N VAL A 23 1.73 21.67 -24.23
CA VAL A 23 2.40 20.51 -23.58
C VAL A 23 3.22 20.92 -22.34
N ALA A 24 3.75 22.15 -22.30
CA ALA A 24 4.54 22.63 -21.16
C ALA A 24 3.69 22.82 -19.89
N THR A 25 2.49 23.38 -20.04
CA THR A 25 1.59 23.73 -18.93
C THR A 25 1.08 22.52 -18.14
N ALA A 26 0.87 21.37 -18.80
CA ALA A 26 0.38 20.16 -18.11
C ALA A 26 1.48 19.48 -17.27
N LYS A 27 2.73 19.45 -17.76
CA LYS A 27 3.88 18.91 -17.03
C LYS A 27 4.24 19.79 -15.82
N ASP A 28 4.18 21.10 -15.98
CA ASP A 28 4.49 22.03 -14.89
C ASP A 28 3.43 21.96 -13.78
N THR A 29 2.15 21.80 -14.14
CA THR A 29 1.06 21.64 -13.15
C THR A 29 1.16 20.32 -12.41
N SER A 30 1.49 19.22 -13.10
CA SER A 30 1.66 17.91 -12.46
C SER A 30 2.90 17.86 -11.56
N ALA A 31 4.01 18.49 -11.95
CA ALA A 31 5.18 18.61 -11.10
C ALA A 31 4.92 19.45 -9.84
N GLN A 32 4.19 20.57 -9.95
CA GLN A 32 3.81 21.40 -8.80
C GLN A 32 2.87 20.67 -7.84
N ILE A 33 1.88 19.93 -8.37
CA ILE A 33 0.98 19.11 -7.54
C ILE A 33 1.76 18.00 -6.83
N ILE A 34 2.75 17.37 -7.48
CA ILE A 34 3.60 16.35 -6.84
C ILE A 34 4.45 16.98 -5.72
N GLU A 35 5.04 18.15 -5.95
CA GLU A 35 5.86 18.85 -4.95
C GLU A 35 5.03 19.33 -3.75
N GLU A 36 3.79 19.76 -3.98
CA GLU A 36 2.85 20.16 -2.94
C GLU A 36 2.31 18.95 -2.13
N LEU A 37 2.04 17.82 -2.81
CA LEU A 37 1.68 16.56 -2.15
C LEU A 37 2.84 15.97 -1.33
N ASP A 38 4.07 16.03 -1.84
CA ASP A 38 5.27 15.63 -1.08
C ASP A 38 5.49 16.53 0.14
N SER A 39 5.18 17.82 0.03
CA SER A 39 5.27 18.79 1.14
C SER A 39 4.23 18.53 2.24
N LEU A 40 3.01 18.10 1.88
CA LEU A 40 1.98 17.72 2.86
C LEU A 40 2.28 16.38 3.57
N HIS A 41 3.10 15.50 2.96
CA HIS A 41 3.55 14.25 3.60
C HIS A 41 4.74 14.43 4.56
N LEU A 42 5.30 15.64 4.69
CA LEU A 42 6.47 15.92 5.55
C LEU A 42 6.13 16.22 7.01
N GLU A 43 4.87 16.17 7.44
CA GLU A 43 4.51 16.56 8.81
C GLU A 43 4.92 15.53 9.88
N THR A 44 4.97 14.24 9.56
CA THR A 44 5.58 13.25 10.46
C THR A 44 7.09 13.24 10.24
N PRO A 45 7.94 12.90 11.24
CA PRO A 45 9.36 12.62 11.03
C PRO A 45 9.58 11.17 10.54
N PRO A 46 10.71 10.85 9.86
CA PRO A 46 11.05 9.47 9.53
C PRO A 46 11.19 8.62 10.79
N GLU A 47 10.91 7.33 10.65
CA GLU A 47 11.15 6.37 11.71
C GLU A 47 12.66 6.26 12.00
N THR A 48 12.97 6.09 13.28
CA THR A 48 14.32 5.93 13.80
C THR A 48 14.46 4.56 14.46
N VAL A 49 15.69 4.13 14.73
CA VAL A 49 15.90 2.92 15.53
C VAL A 49 15.14 3.02 16.86
N ASP A 50 15.19 4.18 17.52
CA ASP A 50 14.57 4.36 18.84
C ASP A 50 13.03 4.32 18.80
N SER A 51 12.39 4.87 17.75
CA SER A 51 10.93 4.77 17.59
C SER A 51 10.49 3.35 17.22
N LEU A 52 11.32 2.63 16.47
CA LEU A 52 11.05 1.25 16.06
C LEU A 52 11.33 0.20 17.14
N ARG A 53 12.06 0.55 18.22
CA ARG A 53 12.27 -0.34 19.38
C ARG A 53 10.99 -0.87 20.01
N ALA A 54 9.88 -0.14 19.88
CA ALA A 54 8.58 -0.57 20.39
C ALA A 54 8.06 -1.86 19.71
N TYR A 55 8.57 -2.18 18.51
CA TYR A 55 8.21 -3.36 17.74
C TYR A 55 9.18 -4.54 17.95
N GLU A 56 10.35 -4.30 18.52
CA GLU A 56 11.39 -5.32 18.70
C GLU A 56 10.95 -6.40 19.69
N LYS A 57 11.17 -7.65 19.30
CA LYS A 57 11.22 -8.81 20.20
C LYS A 57 12.67 -9.10 20.60
N ASP A 58 13.58 -8.96 19.66
CA ASP A 58 15.02 -9.17 19.84
C ASP A 58 15.82 -7.90 19.52
N THR A 59 16.93 -7.71 20.23
CA THR A 59 17.78 -6.53 20.03
C THR A 59 18.34 -6.48 18.60
N GLY A 60 18.18 -5.33 17.94
CA GLY A 60 18.76 -5.05 16.63
C GLY A 60 17.82 -5.32 15.46
N GLU A 61 16.59 -5.78 15.72
CA GLU A 61 15.54 -5.91 14.71
C GLU A 61 15.18 -4.56 14.07
N ALA A 62 15.13 -3.47 14.84
CA ALA A 62 14.84 -2.13 14.34
C ALA A 62 15.88 -1.65 13.32
N GLN A 63 17.17 -1.95 13.57
CA GLN A 63 18.23 -1.62 12.62
C GLN A 63 18.07 -2.44 11.33
N ARG A 64 17.83 -3.76 11.44
CA ARG A 64 17.61 -4.62 10.27
C ARG A 64 16.40 -4.17 9.45
N PHE A 65 15.33 -3.75 10.11
CA PHE A 65 14.16 -3.20 9.44
C PHE A 65 14.52 -1.97 8.61
N LEU A 66 15.22 -1.00 9.19
CA LEU A 66 15.67 0.20 8.46
C LEU A 66 16.69 -0.10 7.37
N ASP A 67 17.55 -1.10 7.56
CA ASP A 67 18.48 -1.54 6.51
C ASP A 67 17.74 -2.08 5.27
N ARG A 68 16.54 -2.67 5.46
CA ARG A 68 15.67 -3.15 4.37
C ARG A 68 14.76 -2.06 3.79
N MET A 69 14.17 -1.22 4.64
CA MET A 69 13.16 -0.22 4.25
C MET A 69 13.74 1.16 3.89
N GLY A 70 14.97 1.43 4.32
CA GLY A 70 15.66 2.70 4.19
C GLY A 70 15.43 3.65 5.37
N ASN A 71 16.43 4.49 5.64
CA ASN A 71 16.43 5.45 6.75
C ASN A 71 15.41 6.60 6.62
N ASN A 72 14.76 6.73 5.46
CA ASN A 72 13.70 7.71 5.22
C ASN A 72 12.30 7.10 5.36
N PHE A 73 12.21 5.87 5.87
CA PHE A 73 10.95 5.17 6.03
C PHE A 73 9.99 5.91 6.97
N ARG A 74 8.71 5.86 6.63
CA ARG A 74 7.60 6.46 7.37
C ARG A 74 6.45 5.49 7.33
N TRP A 75 5.84 5.21 8.49
CA TRP A 75 4.59 4.49 8.49
C TRP A 75 3.49 5.33 7.82
N PRO A 76 2.63 4.72 6.98
CA PRO A 76 1.41 5.39 6.57
C PRO A 76 0.56 5.76 7.79
N THR A 77 0.00 6.96 7.79
CA THR A 77 -0.77 7.53 8.90
C THR A 77 -2.01 6.70 9.20
N SER A 78 -2.71 6.23 8.16
CA SER A 78 -3.90 5.37 8.32
C SER A 78 -3.59 3.90 8.63
N MET A 79 -2.32 3.47 8.62
CA MET A 79 -1.96 2.08 8.90
C MET A 79 -2.10 1.77 10.40
N PRO A 80 -2.95 0.81 10.80
CA PRO A 80 -3.17 0.49 12.20
C PRO A 80 -1.98 -0.25 12.82
N GLN A 81 -1.83 -0.14 14.15
CA GLN A 81 -0.66 -0.65 14.87
C GLN A 81 -0.41 -2.15 14.65
N ASN A 82 -1.45 -2.98 14.68
CA ASN A 82 -1.34 -4.42 14.43
C ASN A 82 -0.78 -4.74 13.03
N THR A 83 -1.13 -3.95 12.01
CA THR A 83 -0.55 -4.10 10.67
C THR A 83 0.90 -3.62 10.64
N ARG A 84 1.25 -2.54 11.35
CA ARG A 84 2.65 -2.11 11.49
C ARG A 84 3.50 -3.18 12.17
N ASP A 85 2.99 -3.81 13.23
CA ASP A 85 3.65 -4.91 13.94
C ASP A 85 3.92 -6.10 13.01
N GLN A 86 2.94 -6.49 12.19
CA GLN A 86 3.08 -7.57 11.22
C GLN A 86 4.12 -7.24 10.14
N VAL A 87 4.05 -6.04 9.55
CA VAL A 87 5.00 -5.59 8.52
C VAL A 87 6.40 -5.53 9.10
N PHE A 88 6.56 -4.99 10.32
CA PHE A 88 7.84 -4.97 11.00
C PHE A 88 8.42 -6.38 11.14
N TRP A 89 7.64 -7.32 11.70
CA TRP A 89 8.07 -8.69 11.89
C TRP A 89 8.51 -9.38 10.59
N VAL A 90 7.77 -9.20 9.49
CA VAL A 90 8.14 -9.75 8.17
C VAL A 90 9.53 -9.28 7.71
N PHE A 91 9.88 -8.02 7.98
CA PHE A 91 11.17 -7.45 7.59
C PHE A 91 12.29 -7.66 8.60
N THR A 92 12.01 -8.20 9.79
CA THR A 92 13.05 -8.49 10.79
C THR A 92 13.33 -9.98 10.95
N ASP A 93 12.37 -10.83 10.59
CA ASP A 93 12.53 -12.27 10.56
C ASP A 93 13.54 -12.71 9.47
N ILE A 94 14.23 -13.80 9.78
CA ILE A 94 15.26 -14.42 8.93
C ILE A 94 14.69 -15.53 8.05
N ASP A 95 13.56 -16.13 8.42
CA ASP A 95 12.98 -17.31 7.76
C ASP A 95 11.69 -16.98 6.98
N ILE A 96 11.53 -15.73 6.54
CA ILE A 96 10.30 -15.24 5.90
C ILE A 96 10.24 -15.62 4.41
N THR A 97 9.03 -15.88 3.89
CA THR A 97 8.85 -16.21 2.47
C THR A 97 8.81 -14.97 1.59
N GLU A 98 9.05 -15.13 0.28
CA GLU A 98 8.87 -14.04 -0.69
C GLU A 98 7.42 -13.54 -0.70
N ASP A 99 6.46 -14.44 -0.52
CA ASP A 99 5.03 -14.13 -0.50
C ASP A 99 4.65 -13.25 0.70
N ASP A 100 5.22 -13.53 1.87
CA ASP A 100 5.03 -12.72 3.08
C ASP A 100 5.62 -11.32 2.92
N GLN A 101 6.81 -11.21 2.30
CA GLN A 101 7.43 -9.92 2.00
C GLN A 101 6.59 -9.11 1.01
N GLU A 102 6.10 -9.76 -0.05
CA GLU A 102 5.23 -9.17 -1.04
C GLU A 102 3.92 -8.66 -0.39
N TYR A 103 3.32 -9.45 0.51
CA TYR A 103 2.16 -9.02 1.30
C TYR A 103 2.45 -7.78 2.15
N ALA A 104 3.58 -7.74 2.85
CA ALA A 104 3.96 -6.60 3.68
C ALA A 104 4.19 -5.33 2.85
N LEU A 105 4.84 -5.43 1.69
CA LEU A 105 5.00 -4.32 0.75
C LEU A 105 3.66 -3.84 0.20
N ASN A 106 2.76 -4.77 -0.15
CA ASN A 106 1.40 -4.44 -0.61
C ASN A 106 0.57 -3.74 0.48
N CYS A 107 0.75 -4.11 1.76
CA CYS A 107 0.17 -3.38 2.88
C CYS A 107 0.66 -1.93 2.94
N ILE A 108 1.98 -1.72 2.89
CA ILE A 108 2.56 -0.36 2.89
C ILE A 108 2.02 0.45 1.70
N TYR A 109 1.98 -0.12 0.50
CA TYR A 109 1.45 0.55 -0.68
C TYR A 109 -0.02 0.93 -0.52
N PHE A 110 -0.86 0.01 -0.02
CA PHE A 110 -2.29 0.24 0.16
C PHE A 110 -2.56 1.42 1.10
N TYR A 111 -1.92 1.45 2.28
CA TYR A 111 -2.16 2.54 3.23
C TYR A 111 -1.54 3.87 2.79
N ASN A 112 -0.38 3.86 2.12
CA ASN A 112 0.14 5.08 1.48
C ASN A 112 -0.82 5.61 0.41
N SER A 113 -1.45 4.72 -0.35
CA SER A 113 -2.44 5.08 -1.36
C SER A 113 -3.72 5.64 -0.74
N LEU A 114 -4.16 5.06 0.39
CA LEU A 114 -5.26 5.59 1.18
C LEU A 114 -4.98 7.01 1.67
N ASP A 115 -3.81 7.24 2.28
CA ASP A 115 -3.42 8.55 2.82
C ASP A 115 -3.33 9.62 1.72
N LYS A 116 -2.97 9.21 0.50
CA LYS A 116 -2.89 10.06 -0.69
C LYS A 116 -4.23 10.29 -1.39
N GLY A 117 -5.33 9.72 -0.89
CA GLY A 117 -6.65 9.85 -1.50
C GLY A 117 -6.83 9.08 -2.81
N LEU A 118 -5.96 8.11 -3.13
CA LEU A 118 -6.03 7.35 -4.40
C LEU A 118 -7.38 6.62 -4.57
N PHE A 119 -8.02 6.28 -3.46
CA PHE A 119 -9.27 5.51 -3.44
C PHE A 119 -10.51 6.36 -3.18
N ASP A 120 -10.43 7.69 -3.31
CA ASP A 120 -11.54 8.58 -2.99
C ASP A 120 -12.80 8.37 -3.86
N GLU A 121 -12.63 7.91 -5.10
CA GLU A 121 -13.75 7.53 -5.98
C GLU A 121 -14.26 6.11 -5.72
N HIS A 122 -13.52 5.31 -4.94
CA HIS A 122 -13.71 3.88 -4.69
C HIS A 122 -14.00 3.56 -3.21
N LYS A 123 -14.60 4.52 -2.47
CA LYS A 123 -14.77 4.43 -1.01
C LYS A 123 -15.53 3.20 -0.50
N GLN A 124 -16.37 2.61 -1.34
CA GLN A 124 -17.18 1.42 -1.00
C GLN A 124 -16.59 0.11 -1.57
N ASP A 125 -15.52 0.21 -2.35
CA ASP A 125 -14.94 -0.93 -3.05
C ASP A 125 -13.93 -1.68 -2.18
N TRP A 126 -13.65 -2.89 -2.60
CA TRP A 126 -12.50 -3.69 -2.22
C TRP A 126 -11.41 -3.52 -3.27
N VAL A 127 -10.18 -3.31 -2.81
CA VAL A 127 -9.01 -3.09 -3.67
C VAL A 127 -8.13 -4.32 -3.63
N LEU A 128 -7.77 -4.81 -4.81
CA LEU A 128 -6.68 -5.75 -5.00
C LEU A 128 -5.38 -4.99 -5.27
N VAL A 129 -4.42 -5.17 -4.38
CA VAL A 129 -3.05 -4.67 -4.55
C VAL A 129 -2.10 -5.84 -4.73
N TYR A 130 -1.26 -5.75 -5.75
CA TYR A 130 -0.19 -6.71 -6.00
C TYR A 130 0.97 -6.03 -6.70
N LYS A 131 2.20 -6.41 -6.34
CA LYS A 131 3.44 -5.78 -6.80
C LYS A 131 3.40 -4.27 -6.66
N GLN A 132 2.85 -3.83 -5.51
CA GLN A 132 2.72 -2.43 -5.13
C GLN A 132 1.99 -1.61 -6.20
N SER A 133 0.92 -2.18 -6.76
CA SER A 133 0.05 -1.54 -7.74
C SER A 133 -1.39 -1.99 -7.53
N VAL A 134 -2.34 -1.12 -7.89
CA VAL A 134 -3.76 -1.49 -7.90
C VAL A 134 -4.03 -2.36 -9.13
N VAL A 135 -4.56 -3.55 -8.91
CA VAL A 135 -4.91 -4.49 -9.97
C VAL A 135 -6.40 -4.42 -10.29
N GLU A 136 -7.25 -4.32 -9.26
CA GLU A 136 -8.70 -4.42 -9.41
C GLU A 136 -9.41 -3.65 -8.29
N TYR A 137 -10.52 -3.00 -8.63
CA TYR A 137 -11.56 -2.58 -7.69
C TYR A 137 -12.76 -3.51 -7.85
N GLY A 138 -13.38 -3.90 -6.75
CA GLY A 138 -14.55 -4.78 -6.82
C GLY A 138 -15.27 -4.96 -5.48
N GLU A 139 -16.04 -6.03 -5.38
CA GLU A 139 -16.80 -6.38 -4.17
C GLU A 139 -16.09 -7.45 -3.34
N LYS A 140 -16.56 -7.68 -2.11
CA LYS A 140 -16.03 -8.72 -1.23
C LYS A 140 -15.99 -10.09 -1.93
N LYS A 141 -14.78 -10.64 -2.09
CA LYS A 141 -14.55 -11.97 -2.65
C LYS A 141 -15.00 -13.06 -1.66
N SER A 142 -15.59 -14.13 -2.18
CA SER A 142 -15.90 -15.34 -1.42
C SER A 142 -14.62 -16.06 -0.97
N ASN A 143 -14.73 -16.97 0.00
CA ASN A 143 -13.57 -17.75 0.47
C ASN A 143 -12.89 -18.53 -0.66
N LYS A 144 -13.67 -19.07 -1.63
CA LYS A 144 -13.10 -19.78 -2.77
C LYS A 144 -12.29 -18.83 -3.67
N GLN A 145 -12.85 -17.68 -4.03
CA GLN A 145 -12.16 -16.69 -4.86
C GLN A 145 -10.88 -16.17 -4.19
N ARG A 146 -10.86 -16.08 -2.85
CA ARG A 146 -9.65 -15.71 -2.11
C ARG A 146 -8.58 -16.80 -2.16
N LEU A 147 -8.95 -18.08 -2.01
CA LEU A 147 -8.02 -19.19 -2.16
C LEU A 147 -7.44 -19.29 -3.58
N ASP A 148 -8.28 -19.04 -4.60
CA ASP A 148 -7.82 -18.98 -5.98
C ASP A 148 -6.83 -17.81 -6.18
N LEU A 149 -7.11 -16.65 -5.58
CA LEU A 149 -6.22 -15.48 -5.59
C LEU A 149 -4.88 -15.77 -4.91
N ASP A 150 -4.87 -16.39 -3.73
CA ASP A 150 -3.65 -16.73 -2.98
C ASP A 150 -2.73 -17.66 -3.81
N ARG A 151 -3.32 -18.50 -4.67
CA ARG A 151 -2.59 -19.40 -5.56
C ARG A 151 -2.03 -18.70 -6.80
N GLU A 152 -2.81 -17.77 -7.38
CA GLU A 152 -2.45 -17.08 -8.63
C GLU A 152 -1.50 -15.90 -8.40
N MET A 153 -1.69 -15.20 -7.28
CA MET A 153 -1.01 -13.96 -6.92
C MET A 153 -0.58 -14.03 -5.45
N PRO A 154 0.40 -14.90 -5.13
CA PRO A 154 0.81 -15.09 -3.75
C PRO A 154 1.37 -13.78 -3.18
N GLY A 155 0.95 -13.42 -1.96
CA GLY A 155 1.27 -12.13 -1.34
C GLY A 155 0.38 -10.96 -1.77
N ALA A 156 -0.65 -11.18 -2.61
CA ALA A 156 -1.60 -10.12 -2.94
C ALA A 156 -2.45 -9.72 -1.73
N LEU A 157 -2.78 -8.43 -1.66
CA LEU A 157 -3.62 -7.86 -0.62
C LEU A 157 -5.01 -7.56 -1.19
N TYR A 158 -6.06 -8.05 -0.53
CA TYR A 158 -7.44 -7.71 -0.88
C TYR A 158 -8.22 -7.19 0.34
N LEU A 159 -8.42 -5.87 0.40
CA LEU A 159 -9.04 -5.19 1.54
C LEU A 159 -10.07 -4.14 1.10
N PRO A 160 -11.10 -3.87 1.92
CA PRO A 160 -12.02 -2.77 1.68
C PRO A 160 -11.37 -1.41 1.94
N VAL A 161 -11.73 -0.42 1.12
CA VAL A 161 -11.35 0.99 1.33
C VAL A 161 -12.02 1.54 2.59
N ASP A 162 -13.28 1.19 2.82
CA ASP A 162 -14.03 1.55 4.01
C ASP A 162 -13.34 1.06 5.29
N SER A 163 -13.05 1.99 6.19
CA SER A 163 -12.32 1.70 7.43
C SER A 163 -13.08 0.82 8.42
N LEU A 164 -14.41 0.93 8.49
CA LEU A 164 -15.23 0.16 9.42
C LEU A 164 -15.32 -1.30 8.96
N LEU A 165 -15.53 -1.51 7.65
CA LEU A 165 -15.48 -2.84 7.05
C LEU A 165 -14.10 -3.47 7.18
N ARG A 166 -13.03 -2.68 7.05
CA ARG A 166 -11.66 -3.17 7.22
C ARG A 166 -11.38 -3.60 8.66
N GLU A 167 -11.83 -2.82 9.65
CA GLU A 167 -11.68 -3.17 11.06
C GLU A 167 -12.42 -4.46 11.40
N GLU A 168 -13.67 -4.61 10.95
CA GLU A 168 -14.44 -5.85 11.14
C GLU A 168 -13.76 -7.06 10.48
N PHE A 169 -13.18 -6.86 9.30
CA PHE A 169 -12.55 -7.92 8.54
C PHE A 169 -11.20 -8.39 9.13
N LEU A 170 -10.38 -7.44 9.59
CA LEU A 170 -9.07 -7.73 10.18
C LEU A 170 -9.17 -8.18 11.64
N ASN A 171 -10.15 -7.64 12.38
CA ASN A 171 -10.42 -7.96 13.77
C ASN A 171 -11.88 -8.41 13.94
N PRO A 172 -12.25 -9.61 13.46
CA PRO A 172 -13.60 -10.11 13.66
C PRO A 172 -13.86 -10.21 15.16
N LYS A 173 -14.71 -9.33 15.70
CA LYS A 173 -15.17 -9.42 17.09
C LYS A 173 -15.78 -10.81 17.24
N ILE A 174 -15.09 -11.70 17.96
CA ILE A 174 -15.65 -13.00 18.31
C ILE A 174 -16.94 -12.68 19.08
N PRO A 175 -18.14 -13.01 18.54
CA PRO A 175 -19.35 -12.87 19.33
C PRO A 175 -19.15 -13.72 20.58
N ALA A 176 -19.50 -13.21 21.76
CA ALA A 176 -19.45 -13.96 23.01
C ALA A 176 -20.41 -15.17 22.94
N ALA A 177 -19.99 -16.24 22.25
CA ALA A 177 -20.67 -17.50 22.06
C ALA A 177 -19.57 -18.48 21.62
N ARG A 178 -18.99 -19.30 22.49
CA ARG A 178 -19.63 -20.27 23.35
C ARG A 178 -18.87 -20.37 24.68
N ALA A 179 -19.41 -19.76 25.73
CA ALA A 179 -19.22 -20.35 27.05
C ALA A 179 -19.98 -21.69 27.01
N VAL A 180 -19.30 -22.75 26.55
CA VAL A 180 -19.76 -24.11 26.82
C VAL A 180 -19.72 -24.22 28.33
N LEU A 181 -20.88 -24.07 28.97
CA LEU A 181 -21.11 -24.57 30.31
C LEU A 181 -20.76 -26.05 30.26
N SER A 182 -19.52 -26.38 30.58
CA SER A 182 -19.14 -27.71 31.02
C SER A 182 -19.88 -27.92 32.33
N GLN A 183 -21.12 -28.40 32.22
CA GLN A 183 -21.76 -29.07 33.34
C GLN A 183 -20.93 -30.31 33.59
N ARG A 184 -19.96 -30.17 34.50
CA ARG A 184 -19.31 -31.29 35.16
C ARG A 184 -20.44 -32.04 35.87
N SER A 185 -20.89 -33.16 35.28
CA SER A 185 -21.78 -34.09 35.96
C SER A 185 -21.03 -34.60 37.19
N ALA A 186 -21.34 -34.00 38.34
CA ALA A 186 -21.01 -34.55 39.63
C ALA A 186 -21.95 -35.73 39.85
N ASP A 187 -21.58 -36.89 39.32
CA ASP A 187 -22.14 -38.16 39.78
C ASP A 187 -21.00 -38.99 40.35
N GLY A 188 -20.69 -38.67 41.61
CA GLY A 188 -19.98 -39.57 42.50
C GLY A 188 -20.96 -40.62 42.97
N GLY A 189 -20.90 -41.80 42.35
CA GLY A 189 -21.61 -43.00 42.81
C GLY A 189 -20.60 -44.13 42.99
N GLU A 190 -20.13 -44.30 44.22
CA GLU A 190 -19.38 -45.47 44.65
C GLU A 190 -20.37 -46.51 45.20
N TYR A 191 -20.46 -47.70 44.58
CA TYR A 191 -20.84 -48.93 45.27
C TYR A 191 -20.35 -50.17 44.54
N MET A 192 -19.68 -51.03 45.31
CA MET A 192 -19.32 -52.41 44.97
C MET A 192 -20.54 -53.33 45.11
N VAL A 193 -20.78 -54.21 44.12
CA VAL A 193 -20.96 -55.68 44.23
C VAL A 193 -20.55 -56.29 42.89
#